data_AF-A0A7Y4GUA3-F1
#
_entry.id   AF-A0A7Y4GUA3-F1
#
_cell.length_a   1.000
_cell.length_b   1.000
_cell.length_c   1.000
_cell.angle_alpha   90.00
_cell.angle_beta   90.00
_cell.angle_gamma   90.00
#
_symmetry.space_group_name_H-M   'P 1'
#
loop_
_entity.id
_entity.type
_entity.pdbx_description
1 polymer ?
#
loop_
_entity_poly.entity_id
_entity_poly.type
_entity_poly.pdbx_seq_one_letter_code
_entity_poly.pdbx_strand_id
1 'polypeptide(L)'
;MRIIHFLVIGVLVFAAAYVYRIKMESTARVERVLRLNAEIREQRDAIAALRAEWAKLDAPLRLQGLAERHLGLKPLTATQYDQLKNLPERPPAFARPGAPDPIGAMINTIEAAADAPPTTGSVPAPGDQQ
;
A
#
# COMPACT_ATOMS: atom_id res chain seq x y z
N MET A 1 9.46 23.86 -72.26
CA MET A 1 8.55 22.68 -72.30
C MET A 1 9.10 21.45 -71.57
N ARG A 2 10.34 20.97 -71.78
CA ARG A 2 10.87 19.78 -71.04
C ARG A 2 10.98 19.95 -69.52
N ILE A 3 11.37 21.12 -69.03
CA ILE A 3 11.48 21.43 -67.59
C ILE A 3 10.16 21.24 -66.83
N ILE A 4 9.02 21.58 -67.46
CA ILE A 4 7.70 21.41 -66.84
C ILE A 4 7.40 19.93 -66.64
N HIS A 5 7.74 19.08 -67.61
CA HIS A 5 7.54 17.62 -67.47
C HIS A 5 8.37 17.03 -66.33
N PHE A 6 9.64 17.45 -66.17
CA PHE A 6 10.46 17.01 -65.04
C PHE A 6 9.90 17.45 -63.70
N LEU A 7 9.36 18.68 -63.61
CA LEU A 7 8.73 19.19 -62.39
C LEU A 7 7.48 18.38 -62.03
N VAL A 8 6.62 18.10 -63.02
CA VAL A 8 5.40 17.28 -62.83
C VAL A 8 5.74 15.86 -62.38
N ILE A 9 6.75 15.23 -62.98
CA ILE A 9 7.21 13.89 -62.57
C ILE A 9 7.76 13.94 -61.14
N GLY A 10 8.54 14.96 -60.79
CA GLY A 10 9.06 15.14 -59.43
C GLY A 10 7.94 15.28 -58.39
N VAL A 11 6.92 16.08 -58.69
CA VAL A 11 5.73 16.25 -57.82
C VAL A 11 4.96 14.93 -57.69
N LEU A 12 4.81 14.17 -58.78
CA LEU A 12 4.14 12.87 -58.76
C LEU A 12 4.85 11.87 -57.84
N VAL A 13 6.18 11.76 -57.97
CA VAL A 13 6.99 10.87 -57.13
C VAL A 13 6.94 11.29 -55.66
N PHE A 14 7.01 12.60 -55.39
CA PHE A 14 6.91 13.13 -54.03
C PHE A 14 5.54 12.82 -53.41
N ALA A 15 4.45 13.03 -54.15
CA ALA A 15 3.10 12.71 -53.69
C ALA A 15 2.94 11.21 -53.38
N ALA A 16 3.46 10.33 -54.24
CA ALA A 16 3.44 8.89 -54.03
C ALA A 16 4.23 8.48 -52.77
N ALA A 17 5.43 9.04 -52.58
CA ALA A 17 6.25 8.80 -51.40
C ALA A 17 5.57 9.31 -50.11
N TYR A 18 4.93 10.49 -50.17
CA TYR A 18 4.22 11.08 -49.05
C TYR A 18 3.02 10.22 -48.59
N VAL A 19 2.21 9.75 -49.53
CA VAL A 19 1.09 8.83 -49.23
C VAL A 19 1.60 7.52 -48.62
N TYR A 20 2.70 6.98 -49.15
CA TYR A 20 3.31 5.78 -48.59
C TYR A 20 3.83 5.99 -47.17
N ARG A 21 4.46 7.13 -46.88
CA ARG A 21 4.87 7.53 -45.52
C ARG A 21 3.68 7.58 -44.58
N ILE A 22 2.58 8.23 -44.97
CA ILE A 22 1.35 8.29 -44.17
C ILE A 22 0.82 6.88 -43.87
N LYS A 23 0.77 6.00 -44.88
CA LYS A 23 0.30 4.62 -44.72
C LYS A 23 1.16 3.82 -43.72
N MET A 24 2.48 4.00 -43.75
CA MET A 24 3.38 3.31 -42.83
C MET A 24 3.37 3.89 -41.41
N GLU A 25 3.19 5.20 -41.27
CA GLU A 25 3.13 5.84 -39.96
C GLU A 25 1.89 5.43 -39.16
N SER A 26 0.77 5.10 -39.81
CA SER A 26 -0.40 4.57 -39.11
C SER A 26 -0.16 3.15 -38.60
N THR A 27 0.55 2.32 -39.35
CA THR A 27 0.79 0.91 -39.00
C THR A 27 1.72 0.79 -37.79
N ALA A 28 2.77 1.60 -37.73
CA ALA A 28 3.72 1.61 -36.61
C ALA A 28 3.07 2.09 -35.29
N ARG A 29 2.10 3.02 -35.36
CA ARG A 29 1.37 3.48 -34.16
C ARG A 29 0.37 2.46 -33.65
N VAL A 30 -0.32 1.75 -34.56
CA VAL A 30 -1.24 0.67 -34.19
C VAL A 30 -0.50 -0.48 -33.51
N GLU A 31 0.65 -0.89 -34.04
CA GLU A 31 1.47 -1.94 -33.43
C GLU A 31 1.93 -1.56 -32.01
N ARG A 32 2.32 -0.29 -31.81
CA ARG A 32 2.71 0.21 -30.49
C ARG A 32 1.56 0.18 -29.48
N VAL A 33 0.35 0.55 -29.89
CA VAL A 33 -0.84 0.51 -29.02
C VAL A 33 -1.20 -0.94 -28.65
N LEU A 34 -1.08 -1.87 -29.60
CA LEU A 34 -1.33 -3.28 -29.33
C LEU A 34 -0.31 -3.87 -28.34
N ARG A 35 0.98 -3.58 -28.52
CA ARG A 35 2.02 -3.98 -27.56
C ARG A 35 1.77 -3.43 -26.16
N LEU A 36 1.43 -2.14 -26.06
CA LEU A 36 1.16 -1.52 -24.77
C LEU A 36 -0.08 -2.12 -24.08
N ASN A 37 -1.14 -2.44 -24.83
CA ASN A 37 -2.31 -3.11 -24.27
C ASN A 37 -2.00 -4.52 -23.78
N ALA A 38 -1.11 -5.25 -24.46
CA ALA A 38 -0.66 -6.56 -24.02
C ALA A 38 0.11 -6.46 -22.69
N GLU A 39 1.03 -5.50 -22.58
CA GLU A 39 1.80 -5.25 -21.35
C GLU A 39 0.89 -4.85 -20.18
N ILE A 40 -0.10 -3.98 -20.41
CA ILE A 40 -1.09 -3.60 -19.39
C ILE A 40 -1.89 -4.82 -18.90
N ARG A 41 -2.24 -5.76 -19.79
CA ARG A 41 -2.94 -6.99 -19.40
C ARG A 41 -2.07 -7.85 -18.49
N GLU A 42 -0.81 -8.07 -18.87
CA GLU A 42 0.13 -8.84 -18.06
C GLU A 42 0.32 -8.24 -16.66
N GLN A 43 0.48 -6.92 -16.57
CA GLN A 43 0.59 -6.23 -15.29
C GLN A 43 -0.68 -6.38 -14.43
N ARG A 44 -1.86 -6.33 -15.04
CA ARG A 44 -3.13 -6.54 -14.33
C ARG A 44 -3.26 -7.95 -13.78
N ASP A 45 -2.83 -8.96 -14.54
CA ASP A 45 -2.84 -10.35 -14.11
C ASP A 45 -1.89 -10.58 -12.93
N ALA A 46 -0.70 -9.95 -12.97
CA ALA A 46 0.23 -9.98 -11.84
C ALA A 46 -0.37 -9.35 -10.58
N ILE A 47 -1.01 -8.19 -10.67
CA ILE A 47 -1.68 -7.53 -9.54
C ILE A 47 -2.81 -8.42 -8.98
N ALA A 48 -3.57 -9.09 -9.85
CA ALA A 48 -4.64 -9.99 -9.44
C ALA A 48 -4.08 -11.19 -8.65
N ALA A 49 -2.96 -11.77 -9.11
CA ALA A 49 -2.26 -12.85 -8.41
C ALA A 49 -1.78 -12.39 -7.02
N LEU A 50 -1.10 -11.23 -6.94
CA LEU A 50 -0.63 -10.69 -5.67
C LEU A 50 -1.79 -10.41 -4.71
N ARG A 51 -2.93 -9.88 -5.20
CA ARG A 51 -4.13 -9.69 -4.38
C ARG A 51 -4.71 -11.00 -3.86
N ALA A 52 -4.70 -12.06 -4.68
CA ALA A 52 -5.15 -13.38 -4.26
C ALA A 52 -4.23 -13.96 -3.16
N GLU A 53 -2.91 -13.78 -3.29
CA GLU A 53 -1.95 -14.14 -2.25
C GLU A 53 -2.14 -13.34 -0.97
N TRP A 54 -2.40 -12.04 -1.10
CA TRP A 54 -2.71 -11.17 0.03
C TRP A 54 -3.98 -11.60 0.76
N ALA A 55 -5.06 -11.88 0.02
CA ALA A 55 -6.30 -12.39 0.60
C ALA A 55 -6.12 -13.74 1.32
N LYS A 56 -5.17 -14.57 0.85
CA LYS A 56 -4.80 -15.82 1.52
C LYS A 56 -4.03 -15.56 2.83
N LEU A 57 -3.17 -14.53 2.87
CA LEU A 57 -2.40 -14.17 4.06
C LEU A 57 -3.24 -13.46 5.12
N ASP A 58 -4.17 -12.60 4.69
CA ASP A 58 -5.01 -11.76 5.55
C ASP A 58 -6.20 -12.53 6.14
N ALA A 59 -6.15 -13.87 6.14
CA ALA A 59 -7.18 -14.74 6.67
C ALA A 59 -7.48 -14.35 8.14
N PRO A 60 -8.61 -13.66 8.41
CA PRO A 60 -8.86 -13.01 9.70
C PRO A 60 -8.91 -14.03 10.82
N LEU A 61 -9.31 -15.27 10.51
CA LEU A 61 -9.37 -16.39 11.44
C LEU A 61 -8.00 -16.76 12.03
N ARG A 62 -6.89 -16.59 11.28
CA ARG A 62 -5.54 -16.86 11.81
C ARG A 62 -5.06 -15.75 12.74
N LEU A 63 -5.33 -14.48 12.41
CA LEU A 63 -5.04 -13.37 13.32
C LEU A 63 -5.90 -13.46 14.59
N GLN A 64 -7.16 -13.85 14.46
CA GLN A 64 -8.08 -14.02 15.58
C GLN A 64 -7.65 -15.17 16.50
N GLY A 65 -7.22 -16.31 15.94
CA GLY A 65 -6.68 -17.42 16.73
C GLY A 65 -5.34 -17.10 17.41
N LEU A 66 -4.46 -16.30 16.78
CA LEU A 66 -3.24 -15.82 17.45
C LEU A 66 -3.56 -14.81 18.56
N ALA A 67 -4.52 -13.91 18.33
CA ALA A 67 -4.99 -12.97 19.34
C ALA A 67 -5.56 -13.72 20.54
N GLU A 68 -6.43 -14.72 20.35
CA GLU A 68 -7.00 -15.53 21.44
C GLU A 68 -5.94 -16.32 22.23
N ARG A 69 -4.88 -16.80 21.56
CA ARG A 69 -3.85 -17.64 22.19
C ARG A 69 -2.75 -16.85 22.91
N HIS A 70 -2.39 -15.68 22.40
CA HIS A 70 -1.24 -14.91 22.89
C HIS A 70 -1.62 -13.59 23.56
N LEU A 71 -2.85 -13.11 23.36
CA LEU A 71 -3.39 -11.93 24.00
C LEU A 71 -4.57 -12.40 24.85
N GLY A 72 -4.44 -12.41 26.18
CA GLY A 72 -5.52 -12.78 27.11
C GLY A 72 -6.71 -11.79 27.12
N LEU A 73 -6.97 -11.15 25.99
CA LEU A 73 -8.02 -10.17 25.77
C LEU A 73 -9.29 -10.92 25.38
N LYS A 74 -10.34 -10.70 26.18
CA LYS A 74 -11.70 -11.10 25.83
C LYS A 74 -12.13 -10.37 24.55
N PRO A 75 -12.82 -11.02 23.60
CA PRO A 75 -13.35 -10.34 22.43
C PRO A 75 -14.22 -9.15 22.87
N LEU A 76 -14.00 -7.99 22.25
CA LEU A 76 -14.81 -6.80 22.48
C LEU A 76 -16.26 -7.10 22.07
N THR A 77 -17.12 -7.28 23.05
CA THR A 77 -18.56 -7.45 22.86
C THR A 77 -19.20 -6.09 22.55
N ALA A 78 -20.18 -6.07 21.64
CA ALA A 78 -20.89 -4.84 21.25
C ALA A 78 -21.59 -4.14 22.44
N THR A 79 -21.77 -4.84 23.56
CA THR A 79 -22.29 -4.28 24.82
C THR A 79 -21.28 -3.42 25.58
N GLN A 80 -20.01 -3.34 25.16
CA GLN A 80 -18.99 -2.45 25.74
C GLN A 80 -19.02 -1.04 25.13
N TYR A 81 -19.79 -0.83 24.07
CA TYR A 81 -20.04 0.51 23.53
C TYR A 81 -21.18 1.15 24.31
N ASP A 82 -20.87 2.19 25.08
CA ASP A 82 -21.89 3.05 25.68
C ASP A 82 -21.57 4.52 25.40
N GLN A 83 -22.60 5.36 25.37
CA GLN A 83 -22.42 6.79 25.14
C GLN A 83 -21.83 7.45 26.38
N LEU A 84 -21.00 8.48 26.18
CA LEU A 84 -20.28 9.15 27.27
C LEU A 84 -21.20 9.59 28.44
N LYS A 85 -22.47 9.87 28.14
CA LYS A 85 -23.53 10.26 29.07
C LYS A 85 -24.08 9.14 29.96
N ASN A 86 -23.83 7.87 29.63
CA ASN A 86 -24.27 6.70 30.39
C ASN A 86 -23.17 6.14 31.29
N LEU A 87 -21.97 6.74 31.28
CA LEU A 87 -20.93 6.34 32.22
C LEU A 87 -21.38 6.74 33.63
N PRO A 88 -21.31 5.81 34.61
CA PRO A 88 -21.55 6.15 36.01
C PRO A 88 -20.59 7.25 36.44
N GLU A 89 -21.04 8.13 37.34
CA GLU A 89 -20.19 9.19 37.88
C GLU A 89 -18.90 8.59 38.46
N ARG A 90 -17.78 9.25 38.19
CA ARG A 90 -16.46 8.82 38.66
C ARG A 90 -16.54 8.52 40.16
N PRO A 91 -16.27 7.28 40.60
CA PRO A 91 -16.35 6.94 42.01
C PRO A 91 -15.49 7.90 42.83
N PRO A 92 -15.92 8.26 44.06
CA PRO A 92 -15.15 9.16 44.90
C PRO A 92 -13.74 8.60 45.02
N ALA A 93 -12.76 9.42 44.66
CA ALA A 93 -11.36 9.02 44.75
C ALA A 93 -11.07 8.61 46.19
N PHE A 94 -10.81 7.33 46.42
CA PHE A 94 -10.34 6.83 47.72
C PHE A 94 -8.91 7.35 48.04
N ALA A 95 -8.29 8.06 47.10
CA ALA A 95 -7.05 8.79 47.29
C ALA A 95 -7.33 10.18 47.90
N ARG A 96 -6.66 10.48 49.01
CA ARG A 96 -6.63 11.84 49.58
C ARG A 96 -6.15 12.84 48.52
N PRO A 97 -6.73 14.05 48.43
CA PRO A 97 -6.22 15.10 47.55
C PRO A 97 -4.72 15.32 47.81
N GLY A 98 -3.88 15.06 46.81
CA GLY A 98 -2.41 15.19 46.89
C GLY A 98 -1.63 13.89 47.16
N ALA A 99 -2.28 12.74 47.36
CA ALA A 99 -1.58 11.45 47.35
C ALA A 99 -1.35 10.98 45.90
N PRO A 100 -0.13 10.58 45.52
CA PRO A 100 0.11 9.99 44.21
C PRO A 100 -0.78 8.76 44.04
N ASP A 101 -1.54 8.70 42.95
CA ASP A 101 -2.26 7.48 42.56
C ASP A 101 -1.23 6.34 42.48
N PRO A 102 -1.47 5.17 43.13
CA PRO A 102 -0.55 4.04 43.05
C PRO A 102 -0.20 3.66 41.60
N ILE A 103 -1.13 3.81 40.65
CA ILE A 103 -0.86 3.56 39.23
C ILE A 103 -0.02 4.69 38.62
N GLY A 104 -0.34 5.95 38.94
CA GLY A 104 0.44 7.11 38.48
C GLY A 104 1.88 7.11 38.99
N ALA A 105 2.10 6.63 40.22
CA ALA A 105 3.43 6.46 40.78
C ALA A 105 4.24 5.40 40.03
N MET A 106 3.61 4.29 39.62
CA MET A 106 4.25 3.25 38.81
C MET A 106 4.55 3.72 37.39
N ILE A 107 3.71 4.57 36.79
CA ILE A 107 3.98 5.13 35.46
C ILE A 107 5.16 6.10 35.54
N ASN A 108 5.21 6.97 36.55
CA ASN A 108 6.34 7.89 36.73
C ASN A 108 7.67 7.17 36.97
N THR A 109 7.66 6.01 37.65
CA THR A 109 8.89 5.21 37.80
C THR A 109 9.32 4.54 36.49
N ILE A 110 8.37 4.14 35.65
CA ILE A 110 8.64 3.62 34.31
C ILE A 110 9.15 4.74 33.38
N GLU A 111 8.56 5.93 33.44
CA GLU A 111 8.97 7.10 32.67
C GLU A 111 10.37 7.57 33.09
N ALA A 112 10.67 7.59 34.39
CA ALA A 112 12.01 7.85 34.91
C ALA A 112 13.06 6.79 34.51
N ALA A 113 12.64 5.56 34.21
CA ALA A 113 13.50 4.52 33.67
C ALA A 113 13.63 4.57 32.13
N ALA A 114 12.74 5.29 31.44
CA ALA A 114 12.69 5.43 29.98
C ALA A 114 13.60 6.55 29.42
N ASP A 115 14.25 7.34 30.28
CA ASP A 115 15.32 8.28 29.89
C ASP A 115 16.63 7.59 29.46
N ALA A 116 16.70 6.25 29.52
CA ALA A 116 17.71 5.46 28.82
C ALA A 116 17.30 5.29 27.35
N PRO A 117 18.22 5.47 26.36
CA PRO A 117 17.86 5.44 24.96
C PRO A 117 17.13 4.12 24.61
N PRO A 118 15.95 4.17 23.98
CA PRO A 118 15.16 2.98 23.71
C PRO A 118 15.92 2.09 22.74
N THR A 119 16.45 0.98 23.25
CA THR A 119 17.03 -0.09 22.43
C THR A 119 15.87 -0.88 21.86
N THR A 120 15.31 -0.41 20.74
CA THR A 120 14.34 -1.17 19.95
C THR A 120 15.00 -2.46 19.46
N GLY A 121 14.52 -3.59 19.96
CA GLY A 121 15.01 -4.92 19.60
C GLY A 121 14.60 -5.34 18.19
N SER A 122 15.27 -4.80 17.17
CA SER A 122 15.27 -5.42 15.85
C SER A 122 16.10 -6.71 15.92
N VAL A 123 15.52 -7.80 15.41
CA VAL A 123 16.16 -9.11 15.29
C VAL A 123 17.43 -8.95 14.43
N PRO A 124 18.60 -9.47 14.84
CA PRO A 124 19.79 -9.42 14.01
C PRO A 124 19.54 -10.22 12.72
N ALA A 125 19.94 -9.64 11.58
CA ALA A 125 19.93 -10.34 10.30
C ALA A 125 20.73 -11.66 10.42
N PRO A 126 20.26 -12.78 9.84
CA PRO A 126 21.03 -14.02 9.86
C PRO A 126 22.34 -13.78 9.10
N GLY A 127 23.46 -13.83 9.82
CA GLY A 127 24.79 -13.75 9.21
C GLY A 127 25.07 -15.00 8.39
N ASP A 128 25.47 -14.77 7.15
CA ASP A 128 26.00 -15.78 6.24
C ASP A 128 27.16 -16.53 6.89
N GLN A 129 27.03 -17.85 7.06
CA GLN A 129 28.14 -18.72 7.43
C GLN A 129 29.00 -18.96 6.18
N GLN A 130 30.23 -18.45 6.19
CA GLN A 130 31.37 -18.97 5.43
C GLN A 130 32.46 -19.38 6.40
#